data_AF-A0AAA9Z424-F1
#
_entry.id   AF-A0AAA9Z424-F1
#
_cell.length_a   1.000
_cell.length_b   1.000
_cell.length_c   1.000
_cell.angle_alpha   90.00
_cell.angle_beta   90.00
_cell.angle_gamma   90.00
#
_symmetry.space_group_name_H-M   'P 1'
#
loop_
_entity.id
_entity.type
_entity.pdbx_description
1 polymer ?
#
loop_
_entity_poly.entity_id
_entity_poly.type
_entity_poly.pdbx_seq_one_letter_code
_entity_poly.pdbx_strand_id
1 'polypeptide(L)'
;MCRIKRLLVTVLFLVGTVPSEQTHLECDRKPPRPSHNCPQQDTSLEVVFRHEEYVDRYYRCLSGVAYEFQCPFGIAFDPVQGRCRYATEGEIRSWQAKQLMPCEKCKDGVEFVEIGTFLPQYLQCVREGLAELKTCPVGQSKTRSVQLLWMTDHCEGFLTSRGQRVDDFPGFKGNVE
;
A
#
# COMPACT_ATOMS: atom_id res chain seq x y z
N MET A 1 8.89 22.24 12.29
CA MET A 1 9.74 23.08 13.15
C MET A 1 10.87 22.19 13.69
N CYS A 2 12.07 22.25 13.12
CA CYS A 2 13.20 21.43 13.54
C CYS A 2 13.57 21.72 15.00
N ARG A 3 13.33 20.79 15.92
CA ARG A 3 13.87 20.90 17.28
C ARG A 3 15.29 20.33 17.28
N ILE A 4 16.27 21.21 17.15
CA ILE A 4 17.68 20.91 17.37
C ILE A 4 17.84 20.58 18.86
N LYS A 5 17.94 19.30 19.24
CA LYS A 5 18.50 18.94 20.55
C LYS A 5 20.01 19.17 20.46
N ARG A 6 20.46 20.37 20.85
CA ARG A 6 21.88 20.67 21.05
C ARG A 6 22.38 19.86 22.23
N LEU A 7 22.96 18.69 21.98
CA LEU A 7 23.86 18.08 22.96
C LEU A 7 25.14 18.93 22.97
N LEU A 8 25.31 19.70 24.04
CA LEU A 8 26.49 20.50 24.31
C LEU A 8 27.70 19.56 24.40
N VAL A 9 28.48 19.47 23.34
CA VAL A 9 29.82 18.88 23.40
C VAL A 9 30.81 20.02 23.18
N THR A 10 31.27 20.57 24.29
CA THR A 10 32.43 21.46 24.36
C THR A 10 33.65 20.68 23.87
N VAL A 11 34.20 21.06 22.72
CA VAL A 11 35.46 20.50 22.22
C VAL A 11 36.62 21.34 22.74
N LEU A 12 37.53 20.70 23.46
CA LEU A 12 38.95 21.05 23.49
C LEU A 12 39.75 19.80 23.89
N PHE A 13 40.90 19.63 23.22
CA PHE A 13 41.96 18.63 23.39
C PHE A 13 41.95 17.39 22.48
N LEU A 14 42.74 17.54 21.41
CA LEU A 14 43.77 16.64 20.88
C LEU A 14 43.79 15.23 21.50
N VAL A 15 43.40 14.21 20.71
CA VAL A 15 43.99 12.86 20.57
C VAL A 15 42.96 11.93 19.90
N GLY A 16 43.40 11.28 18.81
CA GLY A 16 42.88 10.08 18.13
C GLY A 16 41.43 9.56 18.25
N THR A 17 40.94 9.13 17.07
CA THR A 17 40.06 7.98 16.75
C THR A 17 38.57 8.23 16.41
N VAL A 18 38.12 7.38 15.46
CA VAL A 18 36.75 6.88 15.18
C VAL A 18 35.99 7.58 14.02
N PRO A 19 35.40 6.80 13.08
CA PRO A 19 35.04 7.25 11.74
C PRO A 19 33.69 7.99 11.71
N SER A 20 33.48 8.81 10.68
CA SER A 20 32.22 9.52 10.45
C SER A 20 31.07 8.53 10.21
N GLU A 21 30.28 8.35 11.25
CA GLU A 21 28.98 7.67 11.26
C GLU A 21 28.03 8.40 10.29
N GLN A 22 27.41 7.64 9.38
CA GLN A 22 26.42 8.15 8.44
C GLN A 22 25.18 8.62 9.22
N THR A 23 25.10 9.91 9.54
CA THR A 23 23.89 10.51 10.09
C THR A 23 22.85 10.64 8.98
N HIS A 24 21.96 9.66 8.90
CA HIS A 24 20.80 9.68 8.01
C HIS A 24 19.93 10.91 8.30
N LEU A 25 19.81 11.78 7.29
CA LEU A 25 19.01 13.00 7.32
C LEU A 25 17.53 12.61 7.20
N GLU A 26 16.89 12.24 8.31
CA GLU A 26 15.44 11.99 8.33
C GLU A 26 14.70 13.33 8.43
N CYS A 27 14.45 13.98 7.28
CA CYS A 27 13.35 14.94 7.20
C CYS A 27 12.04 14.20 7.47
N ASP A 28 11.12 14.76 8.26
CA ASP A 28 9.77 14.25 8.53
C ASP A 28 9.16 13.58 7.28
N ARG A 29 9.37 12.28 7.12
CA ARG A 29 8.84 11.54 5.97
C ARG A 29 7.38 11.34 6.27
N LYS A 30 6.50 12.10 5.61
CA LYS A 30 5.10 11.69 5.46
C LYS A 30 5.12 10.21 5.04
N PRO A 31 4.35 9.31 5.69
CA PRO A 31 4.39 7.90 5.36
C PRO A 31 4.24 7.71 3.84
N PRO A 32 5.02 6.80 3.24
CA PRO A 32 4.93 6.55 1.81
C PRO A 32 3.50 6.18 1.48
N ARG A 33 2.94 6.84 0.46
CA ARG A 33 1.57 6.58 0.04
C ARG A 33 1.49 5.16 -0.51
N PRO A 34 0.36 4.46 -0.33
CA PRO A 34 0.19 3.07 -0.76
C PRO A 34 -0.01 2.95 -2.29
N SER A 35 0.94 3.43 -3.09
CA SER A 35 0.89 3.35 -4.55
C SER A 35 0.93 1.91 -5.08
N HIS A 36 1.30 0.93 -4.25
CA HIS A 36 1.15 -0.50 -4.57
C HIS A 36 -0.32 -0.89 -4.84
N ASN A 37 -1.30 -0.11 -4.36
CA ASN A 37 -2.71 -0.34 -4.69
C ASN A 37 -3.15 0.32 -6.01
N CYS A 38 -2.25 1.07 -6.67
CA CYS A 38 -2.55 1.72 -7.94
C CYS A 38 -2.03 0.88 -9.12
N PRO A 39 -2.86 0.67 -10.16
CA PRO A 39 -2.40 0.05 -11.40
C PRO A 39 -1.34 0.95 -12.03
N GLN A 40 -0.24 0.33 -12.44
CA GLN A 40 0.89 1.03 -13.03
C GLN A 40 0.76 1.10 -14.55
N GLN A 41 0.20 0.04 -15.14
CA GLN A 41 0.04 -0.11 -16.58
C GLN A 41 -1.37 0.28 -17.04
N ASP A 42 -2.42 -0.23 -16.39
CA ASP A 42 -3.80 0.11 -16.78
C ASP A 42 -4.22 1.47 -16.20
N THR A 43 -3.77 2.54 -16.86
CA THR A 43 -4.15 3.92 -16.50
C THR A 43 -5.59 4.27 -16.88
N SER A 44 -6.35 3.35 -17.49
CA SER A 44 -7.75 3.58 -17.88
C SER A 44 -8.73 3.34 -16.73
N LEU A 45 -8.28 2.67 -15.67
CA LEU A 45 -9.06 2.37 -14.48
C LEU A 45 -8.99 3.52 -13.48
N GLU A 46 -10.16 3.95 -13.03
CA GLU A 46 -10.29 4.79 -11.86
C GLU A 46 -10.25 3.91 -10.61
N VAL A 47 -9.22 4.09 -9.78
CA VAL A 47 -9.03 3.32 -8.56
C VAL A 47 -9.07 4.26 -7.37
N VAL A 48 -10.00 3.98 -6.46
CA VAL A 48 -10.19 4.70 -5.21
C VAL A 48 -10.25 3.71 -4.05
N PHE A 49 -9.61 4.03 -2.94
CA PHE A 49 -9.56 3.14 -1.78
C PHE A 49 -9.36 3.92 -0.48
N ARG A 50 -9.70 3.29 0.64
CA ARG A 50 -9.69 3.95 1.95
C ARG A 50 -8.28 4.34 2.41
N HIS A 51 -8.22 5.34 3.27
CA HIS A 51 -7.06 5.55 4.12
C HIS A 51 -7.07 4.54 5.29
N GLU A 52 -5.88 4.13 5.71
CA GLU A 52 -5.64 3.13 6.75
C GLU A 52 -5.98 3.62 8.16
N GLU A 53 -5.65 4.88 8.47
CA GLU A 53 -5.89 5.49 9.78
C GLU A 53 -7.18 6.33 9.85
N TYR A 54 -7.41 7.22 8.86
CA TYR A 54 -8.49 8.21 8.91
C TYR A 54 -9.72 7.76 8.10
N VAL A 55 -10.87 7.69 8.77
CA VAL A 55 -12.15 7.20 8.17
C VAL A 55 -12.74 8.13 7.13
N ASP A 56 -12.39 9.41 7.20
CA ASP A 56 -12.82 10.47 6.31
C ASP A 56 -11.77 10.74 5.22
N ARG A 57 -10.71 9.93 5.11
CA ARG A 57 -9.71 10.07 4.06
C ARG A 57 -9.68 8.85 3.14
N TYR A 58 -9.26 9.10 1.92
CA TYR A 58 -9.15 8.09 0.88
C TYR A 58 -8.03 8.45 -0.08
N TYR A 59 -7.63 7.47 -0.88
CA TYR A 59 -6.68 7.65 -1.97
C TYR A 59 -7.38 7.51 -3.31
N ARG A 60 -6.92 8.28 -4.29
CA ARG A 60 -7.26 8.12 -5.71
C ARG A 60 -5.97 7.95 -6.50
N CYS A 61 -5.96 6.99 -7.38
CA CYS A 61 -4.81 6.75 -8.25
C CYS A 61 -4.80 7.72 -9.42
N LEU A 62 -3.65 8.35 -9.66
CA LEU A 62 -3.37 9.16 -10.84
C LEU A 62 -2.03 8.70 -11.40
N SER A 63 -2.04 8.10 -12.59
CA SER A 63 -0.84 7.59 -13.28
C SER A 63 0.04 6.71 -12.38
N GLY A 64 -0.56 5.69 -11.75
CA GLY A 64 0.15 4.76 -10.85
C GLY A 64 0.50 5.30 -9.47
N VAL A 65 0.14 6.55 -9.16
CA VAL A 65 0.47 7.17 -7.87
C VAL A 65 -0.79 7.43 -7.05
N ALA A 66 -0.78 7.03 -5.78
CA ALA A 66 -1.85 7.34 -4.84
C ALA A 66 -1.80 8.81 -4.41
N TYR A 67 -2.93 9.51 -4.50
CA TYR A 67 -3.11 10.85 -3.95
C TYR A 67 -4.18 10.83 -2.88
N GLU A 68 -3.85 11.41 -1.72
CA GLU A 68 -4.74 11.47 -0.56
C GLU A 68 -5.77 12.60 -0.75
N PHE A 69 -7.02 12.30 -0.42
CA PHE A 69 -8.15 13.22 -0.41
C PHE A 69 -8.91 13.04 0.91
N GLN A 70 -9.66 14.08 1.28
CA GLN A 70 -10.50 14.08 2.47
C GLN A 70 -11.96 14.32 2.08
N CYS A 71 -12.84 13.54 2.68
CA CYS A 71 -14.28 13.69 2.59
C CYS A 71 -14.72 15.01 3.25
N PRO A 72 -15.86 15.58 2.82
CA PRO A 72 -16.54 16.64 3.54
C PRO A 72 -16.75 16.31 5.03
N PHE A 73 -16.87 17.35 5.85
CA PHE A 73 -17.03 17.19 7.30
C PHE A 73 -18.25 16.32 7.65
N GLY A 74 -18.06 15.38 8.58
CA GLY A 74 -19.13 14.54 9.13
C GLY A 74 -19.52 13.32 8.29
N ILE A 75 -18.78 13.00 7.22
CA ILE A 75 -18.99 11.79 6.43
C ILE A 75 -17.69 10.99 6.26
N ALA A 76 -17.83 9.67 6.13
CA ALA A 76 -16.73 8.73 6.00
C ALA A 76 -16.64 8.20 4.56
N PHE A 77 -15.45 7.80 4.15
CA PHE A 77 -15.28 7.12 2.88
C PHE A 77 -15.73 5.66 3.01
N ASP A 78 -16.71 5.25 2.20
CA ASP A 78 -17.03 3.83 2.07
C ASP A 78 -16.16 3.17 1.00
N PRO A 79 -15.26 2.24 1.36
CA PRO A 79 -14.46 1.49 0.40
C PRO A 79 -15.28 0.56 -0.51
N VAL A 80 -16.50 0.17 -0.12
CA VAL A 80 -17.35 -0.71 -0.94
C VAL A 80 -17.99 0.07 -2.09
N GLN A 81 -18.52 1.26 -1.80
CA GLN A 81 -19.13 2.13 -2.82
C GLN A 81 -18.14 3.11 -3.49
N GLY A 82 -16.91 3.23 -2.97
CA GLY A 82 -15.90 4.13 -3.51
C GLY A 82 -16.25 5.61 -3.37
N ARG A 83 -17.04 6.01 -2.36
CA ARG A 83 -17.50 7.39 -2.19
C ARG A 83 -17.72 7.75 -0.72
N CYS A 84 -17.70 9.06 -0.43
CA CYS A 84 -18.03 9.58 0.88
C CYS A 84 -19.54 9.49 1.15
N ARG A 85 -19.93 8.99 2.34
CA ARG A 85 -21.31 8.98 2.83
C ARG A 85 -21.38 8.97 4.36
N TYR A 86 -22.58 9.14 4.90
CA TYR A 86 -22.84 8.83 6.31
C TYR A 86 -22.62 7.34 6.57
N ALA A 87 -21.94 7.04 7.66
CA ALA A 87 -21.69 5.68 8.11
C ALA A 87 -22.00 5.57 9.60
N THR A 88 -22.55 4.43 9.99
CA THR A 88 -22.75 4.07 11.39
C THR A 88 -21.41 3.73 12.07
N GLU A 89 -21.36 3.75 13.39
CA GLU A 89 -20.18 3.27 14.12
C GLU A 89 -19.84 1.81 13.79
N GLY A 90 -20.87 0.97 13.57
CA GLY A 90 -20.69 -0.44 13.21
C GLY A 90 -19.98 -0.59 11.86
N GLU A 91 -20.41 0.18 10.86
CA GLU A 91 -19.73 0.23 9.55
C GLU A 91 -18.29 0.70 9.70
N ILE A 92 -18.04 1.80 10.42
CA ILE A 92 -16.69 2.35 10.63
C ILE A 92 -15.77 1.32 11.31
N ARG A 93 -16.25 0.63 12.34
CA ARG A 93 -15.48 -0.42 13.03
C ARG A 93 -15.18 -1.60 12.11
N SER A 94 -16.16 -2.06 11.33
CA SER A 94 -15.96 -3.14 10.35
C SER A 94 -14.92 -2.77 9.31
N TRP A 95 -14.98 -1.52 8.84
CA TRP A 95 -14.08 -0.94 7.88
C TRP A 95 -12.64 -0.81 8.39
N GLN A 96 -12.43 -0.46 9.65
CA GLN A 96 -11.10 -0.33 10.25
C GLN A 96 -10.55 -1.65 10.83
N ALA A 97 -11.34 -2.73 10.80
CA ALA A 97 -10.92 -4.01 11.33
C ALA A 97 -9.72 -4.56 10.54
N LYS A 98 -8.57 -4.65 11.20
CA LYS A 98 -7.36 -5.28 10.65
C LYS A 98 -7.42 -6.79 10.85
N GLN A 99 -7.41 -7.55 9.76
CA GLN A 99 -7.30 -9.01 9.83
C GLN A 99 -5.81 -9.39 9.92
N LEU A 100 -5.32 -9.55 11.15
CA LEU A 100 -3.95 -9.95 11.43
C LEU A 100 -3.82 -11.48 11.46
N MET A 101 -2.74 -12.01 10.88
CA MET A 101 -2.45 -13.44 10.86
C MET A 101 -0.96 -13.75 10.97
N PRO A 102 -0.58 -14.91 11.56
CA PRO A 102 0.80 -15.36 11.58
C PRO A 102 1.38 -15.52 10.17
N CYS A 103 2.62 -15.07 9.96
CA CYS A 103 3.31 -15.15 8.68
C CYS A 103 4.82 -15.31 8.86
N GLU A 104 5.34 -16.53 8.66
CA GLU A 104 6.78 -16.84 8.78
C GLU A 104 7.66 -16.16 7.71
N LYS A 105 7.03 -15.71 6.61
CA LYS A 105 7.71 -15.01 5.52
C LYS A 105 7.96 -13.53 5.84
N CYS A 106 7.25 -12.95 6.81
CA CYS A 106 7.51 -11.59 7.27
C CYS A 106 8.76 -11.54 8.14
N LYS A 107 9.83 -11.00 7.56
CA LYS A 107 11.15 -10.79 8.16
C LYS A 107 11.65 -9.39 7.79
N ASP A 108 12.75 -8.96 8.39
CA ASP A 108 13.39 -7.69 8.07
C ASP A 108 13.58 -7.49 6.55
N GLY A 109 13.08 -6.36 6.03
CA GLY A 109 13.14 -6.00 4.61
C GLY A 109 12.02 -6.57 3.74
N VAL A 110 11.14 -7.44 4.26
CA VAL A 110 9.97 -7.96 3.53
C VAL A 110 8.74 -7.13 3.88
N GLU A 111 8.26 -6.33 2.92
CA GLU A 111 7.05 -5.51 3.11
C GLU A 111 5.77 -6.25 2.72
N PHE A 112 5.82 -7.02 1.62
CA PHE A 112 4.68 -7.74 1.08
C PHE A 112 5.00 -9.21 0.86
N VAL A 113 3.98 -10.04 1.01
CA VAL A 113 4.06 -11.48 0.74
C VAL A 113 2.86 -11.89 -0.11
N GLU A 114 3.14 -12.53 -1.24
CA GLU A 114 2.10 -13.14 -2.08
C GLU A 114 1.45 -14.34 -1.39
N ILE A 115 0.13 -14.47 -1.55
CA ILE A 115 -0.66 -15.59 -1.03
C ILE A 115 -0.79 -16.69 -2.09
N GLY A 116 -0.92 -16.29 -3.36
CA GLY A 116 -1.07 -17.18 -4.49
C GLY A 116 -1.10 -16.39 -5.80
N THR A 117 -1.02 -17.12 -6.92
CA THR A 117 -1.00 -16.51 -8.25
C THR A 117 -2.36 -15.93 -8.62
N PHE A 118 -2.37 -14.70 -9.15
CA PHE A 118 -3.58 -14.05 -9.66
C PHE A 118 -4.71 -13.91 -8.63
N LEU A 119 -4.36 -13.78 -7.35
CA LEU A 119 -5.33 -13.51 -6.28
C LEU A 119 -5.44 -11.99 -6.05
N PRO A 120 -6.64 -11.49 -5.72
CA PRO A 120 -6.77 -10.10 -5.29
C PRO A 120 -6.21 -9.89 -3.89
N GLN A 121 -5.94 -10.95 -3.12
CA GLN A 121 -5.41 -10.83 -1.76
C GLN A 121 -3.89 -10.91 -1.70
N TYR A 122 -3.32 -10.14 -0.77
CA TYR A 122 -1.90 -10.15 -0.44
C TYR A 122 -1.70 -9.92 1.06
N LEU A 123 -0.52 -10.23 1.56
CA LEU A 123 -0.15 -9.97 2.94
C LEU A 123 0.77 -8.75 3.00
N GLN A 124 0.42 -7.80 3.87
CA GLN A 124 1.30 -6.69 4.22
C GLN A 124 1.92 -6.97 5.60
N CYS A 125 3.24 -7.05 5.65
CA CYS A 125 3.95 -7.33 6.90
C CYS A 125 3.81 -6.14 7.86
N VAL A 126 3.38 -6.42 9.08
CA VAL A 126 3.25 -5.42 10.16
C VAL A 126 4.49 -5.44 11.04
N ARG A 127 4.98 -6.65 11.32
CA ARG A 127 6.21 -6.95 12.08
C ARG A 127 6.64 -8.39 11.78
N GLU A 128 7.79 -8.79 12.29
CA GLU A 128 8.25 -10.17 12.14
C GLU A 128 7.19 -11.18 12.60
N GLY A 129 6.97 -12.21 11.77
CA GLY A 129 6.00 -13.27 12.07
C GLY A 129 4.53 -12.85 11.97
N LEU A 130 4.19 -11.60 11.63
CA LEU A 130 2.80 -11.11 11.64
C LEU A 130 2.49 -10.21 10.43
N ALA A 131 1.43 -10.56 9.72
CA ALA A 131 0.95 -9.82 8.57
C ALA A 131 -0.53 -9.42 8.71
N GLU A 132 -0.93 -8.38 7.99
CA GLU A 132 -2.31 -8.02 7.75
C GLU A 132 -2.74 -8.57 6.38
N LEU A 133 -3.91 -9.21 6.31
CA LEU A 133 -4.53 -9.60 5.04
C LEU A 133 -5.11 -8.37 4.35
N LYS A 134 -4.64 -8.11 3.14
CA LYS A 134 -5.10 -7.01 2.28
C LYS A 134 -5.74 -7.56 1.02
N THR A 135 -6.57 -6.73 0.41
CA THR A 135 -7.21 -7.00 -0.87
C THR A 135 -6.98 -5.82 -1.78
N CYS A 136 -6.50 -6.08 -2.99
CA CYS A 136 -6.38 -5.10 -4.04
C CYS A 136 -7.72 -4.38 -4.28
N PRO A 137 -7.71 -3.05 -4.43
CA PRO A 137 -8.94 -2.31 -4.66
C PRO A 137 -9.54 -2.67 -6.01
N VAL A 138 -10.81 -2.30 -6.20
CA VAL A 138 -11.50 -2.46 -7.47
C VAL A 138 -11.25 -1.22 -8.33
N GLY A 139 -10.89 -1.43 -9.59
CA GLY A 139 -10.84 -0.38 -10.60
C GLY A 139 -12.18 -0.22 -11.30
N GLN A 140 -12.59 1.02 -11.54
CA GLN A 140 -13.79 1.37 -12.29
C GLN A 140 -13.38 1.83 -13.69
N SER A 141 -13.98 1.24 -14.72
CA SER A 141 -13.95 1.78 -16.07
C SER A 141 -15.31 2.39 -16.42
N LYS A 142 -15.42 3.01 -17.60
CA LYS A 142 -16.70 3.56 -18.08
C LYS A 142 -17.82 2.50 -18.20
N THR A 143 -17.47 1.22 -18.27
CA THR A 143 -18.42 0.15 -18.62
C THR A 143 -18.46 -0.99 -17.61
N ARG A 144 -17.45 -1.14 -16.74
CA ARG A 144 -17.36 -2.26 -15.80
C ARG A 144 -16.53 -1.94 -14.56
N SER A 145 -16.81 -2.67 -13.50
CA SER A 145 -15.91 -2.85 -12.36
C SER A 145 -14.90 -3.96 -12.68
N VAL A 146 -13.62 -3.74 -12.35
CA VAL A 146 -12.52 -4.67 -12.55
C VAL A 146 -11.86 -4.94 -11.21
N GLN A 147 -11.91 -6.19 -10.74
CA GLN A 147 -11.14 -6.61 -9.57
C GLN A 147 -9.66 -6.64 -9.96
N LEU A 148 -8.84 -5.79 -9.35
CA LEU A 148 -7.40 -5.83 -9.54
C LEU A 148 -6.82 -7.06 -8.83
N LEU A 149 -5.73 -7.58 -9.36
CA LEU A 149 -5.03 -8.74 -8.84
C LEU A 149 -3.68 -8.31 -8.30
N TRP A 150 -3.26 -8.95 -7.21
CA TRP A 150 -1.91 -8.77 -6.70
C TRP A 150 -0.93 -9.44 -7.65
N MET A 151 0.05 -8.66 -8.09
CA MET A 151 1.17 -9.14 -8.88
C MET A 151 2.33 -9.45 -7.93
N THR A 152 3.53 -8.92 -8.17
CA THR A 152 4.69 -9.12 -7.30
C THR A 152 4.72 -8.13 -6.13
N ASP A 153 4.42 -6.87 -6.42
CA ASP A 153 4.65 -5.72 -5.56
C ASP A 153 3.53 -4.66 -5.68
N HIS A 154 2.56 -4.88 -6.56
CA HIS A 154 1.46 -3.96 -6.79
C HIS A 154 0.20 -4.68 -7.31
N CYS A 155 -0.92 -3.97 -7.25
CA CYS A 155 -2.20 -4.35 -7.81
C CYS A 155 -2.31 -3.89 -9.26
N GLU A 156 -2.69 -4.80 -10.15
CA GLU A 156 -2.83 -4.49 -11.58
C GLU A 156 -4.14 -5.05 -12.17
N GLY A 157 -4.63 -4.39 -13.22
CA GLY A 157 -5.79 -4.84 -13.97
C GLY A 157 -5.38 -5.87 -15.01
N PHE A 158 -6.09 -7.01 -15.08
CA PHE A 158 -5.90 -7.96 -16.17
C PHE A 158 -6.56 -7.40 -17.44
N LEU A 159 -5.76 -6.88 -18.36
CA LEU A 159 -6.22 -6.34 -19.65
C LEU A 159 -6.83 -7.47 -20.50
N THR A 160 -8.14 -7.71 -20.41
CA THR A 160 -8.85 -8.66 -21.27
C THR A 160 -9.01 -8.17 -22.72
N SER A 161 -8.40 -7.05 -23.12
CA SER A 161 -8.56 -6.47 -24.46
C SER A 161 -7.30 -6.63 -25.30
N ARG A 162 -7.28 -7.71 -26.09
CA ARG A 162 -6.45 -7.97 -27.28
C ARG A 162 -4.93 -7.94 -27.05
N GLY A 163 -4.34 -9.10 -26.75
CA GLY A 163 -3.00 -9.41 -27.28
C GLY A 163 -1.96 -9.97 -26.33
N GLN A 164 -2.15 -9.92 -25.02
CA GLN A 164 -1.21 -10.56 -24.09
C GLN A 164 -1.77 -11.88 -23.60
N ARG A 165 -1.36 -12.94 -24.31
CA ARG A 165 -1.47 -14.31 -23.81
C ARG A 165 -0.69 -14.39 -22.50
N VAL A 166 -1.15 -15.26 -21.61
CA VAL A 166 -0.55 -15.64 -20.32
C VAL A 166 0.96 -15.99 -20.43
N ASP A 167 1.50 -16.10 -21.63
CA ASP A 167 2.87 -16.46 -21.97
C ASP A 167 3.92 -15.35 -21.72
N ASP A 168 3.52 -14.09 -21.51
CA ASP A 168 4.47 -12.98 -21.24
C ASP A 168 4.89 -12.84 -19.77
N PHE A 169 4.35 -13.65 -18.86
CA PHE A 169 4.85 -13.74 -17.48
C PHE A 169 5.88 -14.89 -17.37
N PRO A 170 7.18 -14.61 -17.14
CA PRO A 170 8.20 -15.64 -17.00
C PRO A 170 8.00 -16.37 -15.67
N GLY A 171 7.15 -17.41 -15.68
CA GLY A 171 6.86 -18.25 -14.52
C GLY A 171 5.97 -19.45 -14.83
N PHE A 172 5.28 -19.48 -15.97
CA PHE A 172 4.35 -20.55 -16.30
C PHE A 172 5.04 -21.73 -17.03
N LYS A 173 5.78 -22.57 -16.28
CA LYS A 173 5.96 -23.97 -16.69
C LYS A 173 4.83 -24.80 -16.09
N GLY A 174 3.69 -24.80 -16.76
CA GLY A 174 2.63 -25.76 -16.50
C GLY A 174 3.06 -27.14 -16.99
N ASN A 175 3.29 -28.07 -16.07
CA ASN A 175 3.28 -29.50 -16.39
C ASN A 175 1.82 -29.89 -16.59
N VAL A 176 1.47 -30.25 -17.81
CA VAL A 176 0.25 -30.99 -18.12
C VAL A 176 0.68 -32.45 -18.31
N GLU A 177 0.25 -33.31 -17.39
CA GLU A 177 0.17 -34.76 -17.57
C GLU A 177 -1.24 -35.10 -18.06
#